data_AF-A0A6I6H168-F1
#
_entry.id   AF-A0A6I6H168-F1
#
_cell.length_a   1.000
_cell.length_b   1.000
_cell.length_c   1.000
_cell.angle_alpha   90.00
_cell.angle_beta   90.00
_cell.angle_gamma   90.00
#
_symmetry.space_group_name_H-M   'P 1'
#
loop_
_entity.id
_entity.type
_entity.pdbx_description
1 polymer ?
#
loop_
_entity_poly.entity_id
_entity_poly.type
_entity_poly.pdbx_seq_one_letter_code
_entity_poly.pdbx_strand_id
1 'polypeptide(L)'
;MQLADLDIGELIEVIGLALIPIIFDGVDKDTPAHALRARARLNAEVMGRVAAVLYCGNRVGPDIGELIELFTRHMCKEHLNAFNRVLGPEGHLSRLD
;
A
#
# COMPACT_ATOMS: atom_id res chain seq x y z
N MET A 1 -5.49 -4.54 26.02
CA MET A 1 -5.84 -3.59 24.96
C MET A 1 -6.36 -4.41 23.79
N GLN A 2 -7.61 -4.22 23.35
CA GLN A 2 -8.13 -4.97 22.22
C GLN A 2 -7.86 -4.21 20.93
N LEU A 3 -7.62 -4.92 19.81
CA LEU A 3 -7.45 -4.28 18.49
C LEU A 3 -8.68 -3.48 18.06
N ALA A 4 -9.87 -3.85 18.56
CA ALA A 4 -11.13 -3.15 18.32
C ALA A 4 -11.22 -1.76 18.97
N ASP A 5 -10.35 -1.45 19.93
CA ASP A 5 -10.30 -0.16 20.62
C ASP A 5 -9.34 0.84 19.94
N LEU A 6 -8.61 0.39 18.91
CA LEU A 6 -7.62 1.19 18.19
C LEU A 6 -8.23 1.78 16.92
N ASP A 7 -7.84 3.00 16.57
CA ASP A 7 -8.14 3.58 15.27
C ASP A 7 -7.39 2.78 14.19
N ILE A 8 -8.15 1.98 13.43
CA ILE A 8 -7.59 1.13 12.36
C ILE A 8 -6.94 1.98 11.27
N GLY A 9 -7.47 3.18 11.00
CA GLY A 9 -6.88 4.12 10.04
C GLY A 9 -5.50 4.59 10.49
N GLU A 10 -5.39 5.02 11.75
CA GLU A 10 -4.12 5.43 12.36
C GLU A 10 -3.10 4.29 12.36
N LEU A 11 -3.52 3.06 12.70
CA LEU A 11 -2.67 1.88 12.64
C LEU A 11 -2.16 1.59 11.23
N ILE A 12 -3.03 1.64 10.23
CA ILE A 12 -2.65 1.45 8.83
C ILE A 12 -1.62 2.49 8.40
N GLU A 13 -1.81 3.74 8.80
CA GLU A 13 -0.88 4.83 8.50
C GLU A 13 0.49 4.60 9.16
N VAL A 14 0.53 4.33 10.47
CA VAL A 14 1.77 4.09 11.22
C VAL A 14 2.53 2.89 10.66
N ILE A 15 1.83 1.79 10.36
CA ILE A 15 2.45 0.60 9.75
C ILE A 15 2.97 0.92 8.35
N GLY A 16 2.19 1.64 7.54
CA GLY A 16 2.60 2.06 6.20
C GLY A 16 3.89 2.88 6.23
N LEU A 17 3.97 3.88 7.11
CA LEU A 17 5.17 4.70 7.30
C LEU A 17 6.38 3.88 7.77
N ALA A 18 6.16 2.90 8.66
CA ALA A 18 7.23 2.02 9.14
C ALA A 18 7.75 1.06 8.06
N LEU A 19 6.92 0.69 7.08
CA LEU A 19 7.29 -0.23 6.00
C LEU A 19 8.01 0.46 4.84
N ILE A 20 7.77 1.76 4.61
CA ILE A 20 8.41 2.51 3.51
C ILE A 20 9.94 2.33 3.47
N PRO A 21 10.69 2.53 4.56
CA PRO A 21 12.15 2.39 4.54
C PRO A 21 12.61 0.97 4.20
N ILE A 22 11.80 -0.05 4.51
CA ILE A 22 12.13 -1.45 4.26
C ILE A 22 11.85 -1.81 2.80
N ILE A 23 10.71 -1.37 2.27
CA ILE A 23 10.27 -1.73 0.92
C ILE A 23 11.06 -0.97 -0.14
N PHE A 24 11.38 0.29 0.14
CA PHE A 24 12.14 1.18 -0.74
C PHE A 24 13.61 1.29 -0.37
N ASP A 25 14.13 0.33 0.41
CA ASP A 25 15.56 0.26 0.70
C ASP A 25 16.38 0.21 -0.60
N GLY A 26 17.45 1.01 -0.63
CA GLY A 26 18.33 1.15 -1.79
C GLY A 26 17.71 1.83 -3.02
N VAL A 27 16.51 2.42 -2.92
CA VAL A 27 15.94 3.25 -3.98
C VAL A 27 16.59 4.63 -3.97
N ASP A 28 17.07 5.05 -5.13
CA ASP A 28 17.70 6.34 -5.35
C ASP A 28 17.20 6.99 -6.65
N LYS A 29 17.82 8.12 -7.01
CA LYS A 29 17.49 8.88 -8.23
C LYS A 29 17.77 8.13 -9.53
N ASP A 30 18.68 7.15 -9.51
CA ASP A 30 19.12 6.40 -10.68
C ASP A 30 18.31 5.11 -10.86
N THR A 31 17.44 4.80 -9.89
CA THR A 31 16.54 3.66 -9.91
C THR A 31 15.56 3.76 -11.09
N PRO A 32 15.54 2.77 -11.99
CA PRO A 32 14.69 2.84 -13.17
C PRO A 32 13.20 2.77 -12.78
N ALA A 33 12.35 3.48 -13.53
CA ALA A 33 10.93 3.61 -13.23
C ALA A 33 10.19 2.26 -13.10
N HIS A 34 10.60 1.22 -13.83
CA HIS A 34 9.99 -0.12 -13.70
C HIS A 34 10.28 -0.77 -12.34
N ALA A 35 11.47 -0.58 -11.78
CA ALA A 35 11.84 -1.08 -10.45
C ALA A 35 11.05 -0.34 -9.37
N LEU A 36 10.90 0.99 -9.51
CA LEU A 36 10.08 1.79 -8.60
C LEU A 36 8.61 1.33 -8.59
N ARG A 37 8.03 1.05 -9.77
CA ARG A 37 6.66 0.49 -9.89
C ARG A 37 6.55 -0.88 -9.23
N ALA A 38 7.56 -1.73 -9.35
CA ALA A 38 7.57 -3.04 -8.70
C ALA A 38 7.59 -2.91 -7.16
N ARG A 39 8.39 -1.97 -6.61
CA ARG A 39 8.40 -1.67 -5.16
C ARG A 39 7.06 -1.10 -4.67
N ALA A 40 6.46 -0.18 -5.42
CA ALA A 40 5.14 0.36 -5.11
C ALA A 40 4.04 -0.72 -5.11
N ARG A 41 4.10 -1.66 -6.06
CA ARG A 41 3.20 -2.81 -6.08
C ARG A 41 3.41 -3.71 -4.86
N LEU A 42 4.65 -4.02 -4.51
CA LEU A 42 4.96 -4.78 -3.31
C LEU A 42 4.41 -4.10 -2.04
N ASN A 43 4.57 -2.77 -1.93
CA ASN A 43 3.99 -1.99 -0.84
C ASN A 43 2.46 -2.15 -0.76
N ALA A 44 1.77 -2.03 -1.89
CA ALA A 44 0.33 -2.20 -1.95
C ALA A 44 -0.12 -3.62 -1.54
N GLU A 45 0.61 -4.65 -1.96
CA GLU A 45 0.34 -6.04 -1.58
C GLU A 45 0.54 -6.30 -0.08
N VAL A 46 1.60 -5.76 0.51
CA VAL A 46 1.84 -5.85 1.95
C VAL A 46 0.76 -5.09 2.74
N MET A 47 0.47 -3.86 2.35
CA MET A 47 -0.56 -3.04 3.02
C MET A 47 -1.96 -3.63 2.89
N GLY A 48 -2.30 -4.24 1.76
CA GLY A 48 -3.56 -4.95 1.59
C GLY A 48 -3.73 -6.12 2.57
N ARG A 49 -2.65 -6.89 2.79
CA ARG A 49 -2.64 -7.98 3.77
C ARG A 49 -2.78 -7.47 5.20
N VAL A 50 -2.03 -6.41 5.54
CA VAL A 50 -2.12 -5.77 6.86
C VAL A 50 -3.54 -5.27 7.13
N ALA A 51 -4.13 -4.54 6.16
CA ALA A 51 -5.48 -4.02 6.29
C ALA A 51 -6.52 -5.13 6.48
N ALA A 52 -6.40 -6.23 5.74
CA ALA A 52 -7.30 -7.38 5.89
C ALA A 52 -7.23 -8.01 7.30
N VAL A 53 -6.01 -8.18 7.84
CA VAL A 53 -5.82 -8.72 9.20
C VAL A 53 -6.37 -7.76 10.25
N LEU A 54 -6.09 -6.46 10.14
CA LEU A 54 -6.60 -5.46 11.08
C LEU A 54 -8.13 -5.36 11.03
N TYR A 55 -8.73 -5.46 9.84
CA TYR A 55 -10.18 -5.46 9.65
C TYR A 55 -10.86 -6.65 10.34
N CYS A 56 -10.21 -7.81 10.38
CA CYS A 56 -10.68 -8.98 11.13
C CYS A 56 -10.62 -8.80 12.66
N GLY A 57 -9.93 -7.77 13.16
CA GLY A 57 -9.76 -7.49 14.58
C GLY A 57 -9.23 -8.70 15.35
N ASN A 58 -10.00 -9.15 16.34
CA ASN A 58 -9.59 -10.27 17.20
C ASN A 58 -9.90 -11.67 16.62
N ARG A 59 -10.49 -11.78 15.42
CA ARG A 59 -10.94 -13.06 14.86
C ARG A 59 -10.55 -13.21 13.40
N VAL A 60 -9.48 -13.94 13.15
CA VAL A 60 -9.12 -14.39 11.80
C VAL A 60 -9.94 -15.64 11.48
N GLY A 61 -10.95 -15.48 10.63
CA GLY A 61 -11.81 -16.56 10.15
C GLY A 61 -11.27 -17.25 8.88
N PRO A 62 -11.95 -18.30 8.41
CA PRO A 62 -11.58 -19.01 7.18
C PRO A 62 -11.58 -18.09 5.94
N ASP A 63 -12.36 -17.01 5.96
CA ASP A 63 -12.53 -16.07 4.84
C ASP A 63 -11.41 -15.03 4.72
N ILE A 64 -10.38 -15.10 5.58
CA ILE A 64 -9.25 -14.14 5.55
C ILE A 64 -8.56 -14.09 4.18
N GLY A 65 -8.54 -15.20 3.44
CA GLY A 65 -7.98 -15.24 2.09
C GLY A 65 -8.70 -14.28 1.12
N GLU A 66 -10.03 -14.26 1.15
CA GLU A 66 -10.85 -13.40 0.30
C GLU A 66 -10.69 -11.93 0.69
N LEU A 67 -10.63 -11.65 2.00
CA LEU A 67 -10.39 -10.30 2.50
C LEU A 67 -9.00 -9.80 2.09
N ILE A 68 -7.96 -10.62 2.22
CA ILE A 68 -6.61 -10.29 1.74
C ILE A 68 -6.64 -9.94 0.26
N GLU A 69 -7.31 -10.74 -0.57
CA GLU A 69 -7.39 -10.48 -2.01
C GLU A 69 -8.16 -9.20 -2.33
N LEU A 70 -9.26 -8.93 -1.62
CA LEU A 70 -10.04 -7.70 -1.77
C LEU A 70 -9.23 -6.46 -1.42
N PHE A 71 -8.61 -6.43 -0.24
CA PHE A 71 -7.82 -5.29 0.22
C PHE A 71 -6.55 -5.10 -0.60
N THR A 72 -5.90 -6.19 -1.02
CA THR A 72 -4.74 -6.13 -1.93
C THR A 72 -5.13 -5.49 -3.26
N ARG A 73 -6.23 -5.93 -3.87
CA ARG A 73 -6.71 -5.33 -5.12
C ARG A 73 -7.05 -3.86 -4.96
N HIS A 74 -7.71 -3.49 -3.86
CA HIS A 74 -8.03 -2.09 -3.56
C HIS A 74 -6.75 -1.24 -3.43
N MET A 75 -5.79 -1.67 -2.63
CA MET A 75 -4.53 -0.95 -2.42
C MET A 75 -3.69 -0.82 -3.70
N CYS A 76 -3.64 -1.87 -4.52
CA CYS A 76 -2.95 -1.85 -5.81
C CYS A 76 -3.60 -0.85 -6.77
N LYS A 77 -4.93 -0.80 -6.81
CA LYS A 77 -5.68 0.15 -7.65
C LYS A 77 -5.44 1.59 -7.21
N GLU A 78 -5.50 1.87 -5.90
CA GLU A 78 -5.26 3.22 -5.38
C GLU A 78 -3.82 3.68 -5.60
N HIS A 79 -2.83 2.80 -5.41
CA HIS A 79 -1.43 3.11 -5.74
C HIS A 79 -1.26 3.39 -7.23
N LEU A 80 -1.87 2.61 -8.12
CA LEU A 80 -1.80 2.84 -9.56
C LEU A 80 -2.43 4.18 -9.94
N ASN A 81 -3.58 4.51 -9.35
CA ASN A 81 -4.25 5.79 -9.54
C ASN A 81 -3.37 6.96 -9.07
N ALA A 82 -2.75 6.85 -7.90
CA ALA A 82 -1.84 7.85 -7.37
C ALA A 82 -0.61 8.01 -8.29
N PHE A 83 -0.01 6.91 -8.74
CA PHE A 83 1.10 6.94 -9.70
C PHE A 83 0.70 7.62 -11.01
N ASN A 84 -0.47 7.31 -11.57
CA ASN A 84 -0.95 7.93 -12.80
C ASN A 84 -1.24 9.44 -12.62
N ARG A 85 -1.72 9.87 -11.45
CA ARG A 85 -1.90 11.29 -11.14
C ARG A 85 -0.58 12.07 -11.06
N VAL A 86 0.54 11.40 -10.77
CA VAL A 86 1.85 12.04 -10.65
C VAL A 86 2.66 11.91 -11.95
N LEU A 87 2.73 10.70 -12.51
CA LEU A 87 3.63 10.30 -13.61
C LEU A 87 2.89 9.85 -14.88
N GLY A 88 1.56 9.88 -14.91
CA GLY A 88 0.79 9.55 -16.10
C GLY A 88 0.84 10.67 -17.15
N PRO A 89 0.29 10.45 -18.36
CA PRO A 89 0.29 11.45 -19.44
C PRO A 89 -0.33 12.81 -19.03
N GLU A 90 -1.25 12.78 -18.06
CA GLU A 90 -1.92 13.95 -17.47
C GLU A 90 -1.44 14.24 -16.04
N GLY A 91 -0.33 13.63 -15.63
CA GLY A 91 0.19 13.67 -14.28
C GLY A 91 0.83 15.02 -13.93
N HIS A 92 0.89 15.31 -12.64
CA HIS A 92 1.43 16.56 -12.10
C HIS A 92 2.85 16.87 -12.63
N LEU A 93 3.69 15.85 -12.82
CA LEU A 93 5.06 16.02 -13.31
C LEU A 93 5.14 16.09 -14.85
N SER A 94 4.16 15.57 -15.57
CA SER A 94 4.09 15.68 -17.05
C SER A 94 3.52 17.01 -17.52
N ARG A 95 2.94 17.81 -16.61
CA ARG A 95 2.44 19.17 -16.86
C ARG A 95 3.45 20.27 -16.54
N LEU A 96 4.62 19.90 -16.05
CA LEU A 96 5.72 20.83 -15.71
C LEU A 96 6.75 20.96 -16.85
N ASP A 97 6.59 20.19 -17.93
CA ASP A 97 7.20 20.42 -19.25
C ASP A 97 6.30 21.32 -20.13
#